data_AF-A0A1D2UHN1-F1
#
_entry.id   AF-A0A1D2UHN1-F1
#
_cell.length_a   1.000
_cell.length_b   1.000
_cell.length_c   1.000
_cell.angle_alpha   90.00
_cell.angle_beta   90.00
_cell.angle_gamma   90.00
#
_symmetry.space_group_name_H-M   'P 1'
#
loop_
_entity.id
_entity.type
_entity.pdbx_description
1 polymer ?
#
loop_
_entity_poly.entity_id
_entity_poly.type
_entity_poly.pdbx_seq_one_letter_code
_entity_poly.pdbx_strand_id
1 'polypeptide(L)'
;MPVVAGATVRTGADGALGLTLKDNTVMSLGPRTELTIDEFVFDPGHDKLSLVLRMTRGTLNFISGLIAKLRPEAQVVRTPTGTIGVRGTHFLVKAED
;
A
#
# COMPACT_ATOMS: atom_id res chain seq x y z
N MET A 1 4.35 13.19 -9.79
CA MET A 1 3.70 13.91 -8.67
C MET A 1 3.95 13.12 -7.40
N PRO A 2 4.29 13.74 -6.26
CA PRO A 2 4.48 13.02 -5.01
C PRO A 2 3.13 12.53 -4.49
N VAL A 3 3.06 11.25 -4.13
CA VAL A 3 1.90 10.69 -3.42
C VAL A 3 2.15 10.86 -1.93
N VAL A 4 1.19 11.47 -1.24
CA VAL A 4 1.27 11.83 0.19
C VAL A 4 0.20 11.09 0.99
N ALA A 5 0.34 11.04 2.32
CA ALA A 5 -0.71 10.52 3.18
C ALA A 5 -2.04 11.26 2.95
N GLY A 6 -3.15 10.52 2.97
CA GLY A 6 -4.48 10.98 2.59
C GLY A 6 -4.77 10.95 1.08
N ALA A 7 -3.79 10.62 0.23
CA ALA A 7 -4.03 10.53 -1.20
C ALA A 7 -4.80 9.25 -1.57
N THR A 8 -5.86 9.42 -2.37
CA THR A 8 -6.57 8.33 -3.02
C THR A 8 -6.16 8.24 -4.48
N VAL A 9 -5.77 7.04 -4.88
CA VAL A 9 -5.37 6.69 -6.23
C VAL A 9 -6.46 5.82 -6.85
N ARG A 10 -6.85 6.16 -8.08
CA ARG A 10 -7.91 5.47 -8.84
C ARG A 10 -7.39 5.10 -10.21
N THR A 11 -7.62 3.86 -10.64
CA THR A 11 -7.35 3.42 -12.02
C THR A 11 -8.66 3.28 -12.81
N GLY A 12 -8.58 3.50 -14.12
CA GLY A 12 -9.71 3.35 -15.06
C GLY A 12 -10.11 1.90 -15.30
N ALA A 13 -11.06 1.69 -16.22
CA ALA A 13 -11.62 0.37 -16.54
C ALA A 13 -10.59 -0.67 -17.03
N ASP A 14 -9.54 -0.19 -17.69
CA ASP A 14 -8.38 -0.90 -18.26
C ASP A 14 -7.05 -0.32 -17.75
N GLY A 15 -7.12 0.60 -16.79
CA GLY A 15 -5.95 1.33 -16.29
C GLY A 15 -5.06 0.46 -15.41
N ALA A 16 -3.76 0.72 -15.44
CA ALA A 16 -2.80 0.18 -14.50
C ALA A 16 -1.90 1.30 -13.98
N LEU A 17 -1.41 1.15 -12.75
CA LEU A 17 -0.48 2.10 -12.16
C LEU A 17 0.56 1.40 -11.31
N GLY A 18 1.83 1.72 -11.54
CA GLY A 18 2.93 1.37 -10.64
C GLY A 18 3.25 2.52 -9.69
N LEU A 19 3.48 2.21 -8.42
CA LEU A 19 3.91 3.15 -7.39
C LEU A 19 5.11 2.58 -6.63
N THR A 20 6.13 3.42 -6.43
CA THR A 20 7.25 3.11 -5.56
C THR A 20 7.30 4.17 -4.47
N LEU A 21 7.24 3.73 -3.21
CA LEU A 21 7.33 4.61 -2.05
C LEU A 21 8.80 4.84 -1.64
N LYS A 22 9.04 5.84 -0.78
CA LYS A 22 10.39 6.19 -0.32
C LYS A 22 11.08 5.06 0.47
N ASP A 23 10.33 4.15 1.07
CA ASP A 23 10.87 2.99 1.79
C ASP A 23 11.20 1.81 0.87
N ASN A 24 11.11 1.99 -0.46
CA ASN A 24 11.21 0.97 -1.50
C ASN A 24 10.07 -0.06 -1.51
N THR A 25 8.94 0.21 -0.86
CA THR A 25 7.72 -0.55 -1.11
C THR A 25 7.28 -0.32 -2.56
N VAL A 26 7.01 -1.40 -3.29
CA VAL A 26 6.55 -1.37 -4.68
C VAL A 26 5.13 -1.90 -4.75
N MET A 27 4.25 -1.16 -5.41
CA MET A 27 2.85 -1.51 -5.59
C MET A 27 2.46 -1.40 -7.06
N SER A 28 1.70 -2.37 -7.55
CA SER A 28 1.04 -2.28 -8.85
C SER A 28 -0.46 -2.42 -8.68
N LEU A 29 -1.19 -1.41 -9.14
CA LEU A 29 -2.65 -1.36 -9.14
C LEU A 29 -3.13 -1.80 -10.52
N GLY A 30 -4.04 -2.78 -10.54
CA GLY A 30 -4.72 -3.16 -11.78
C GLY A 30 -5.94 -2.29 -12.08
N PRO A 31 -6.81 -2.73 -13.00
CA PRO A 31 -7.97 -1.96 -13.42
C PRO A 31 -9.05 -1.83 -12.33
N ARG A 32 -9.80 -0.73 -12.38
CA ARG A 32 -10.89 -0.39 -11.45
C ARG A 32 -10.46 -0.43 -9.98
N THR A 33 -9.20 -0.14 -9.70
CA THR A 33 -8.66 -0.11 -8.35
C THR A 33 -8.89 1.25 -7.70
N GLU A 34 -9.29 1.22 -6.44
CA GLU A 34 -9.31 2.39 -5.56
C GLU A 34 -8.50 2.08 -4.30
N LEU A 35 -7.37 2.77 -4.15
CA LEU A 35 -6.42 2.60 -3.06
C LEU A 35 -6.18 3.95 -2.41
N THR A 36 -6.34 4.03 -1.09
CA THR A 36 -5.95 5.20 -0.30
C THR A 36 -4.73 4.87 0.54
N ILE A 37 -3.77 5.80 0.57
CA ILE A 37 -2.67 5.77 1.50
C ILE A 37 -3.10 6.56 2.72
N ASP A 38 -3.67 5.88 3.71
CA ASP A 38 -4.18 6.53 4.91
C ASP A 38 -3.01 7.11 5.74
N GLU A 39 -1.88 6.40 5.81
CA GLU A 39 -0.66 6.86 6.49
C GLU A 39 0.60 6.40 5.75
N PHE A 40 1.58 7.29 5.62
CA PHE A 40 2.93 6.94 5.19
C PHE A 40 3.96 7.83 5.88
N VAL A 41 4.71 7.23 6.81
CA VAL A 41 5.81 7.86 7.55
C VAL A 41 7.04 6.99 7.39
N PHE A 42 8.12 7.58 6.87
CA PHE A 42 9.40 6.90 6.71
C PHE A 42 10.54 7.79 7.20
N ASP A 43 10.84 7.69 8.49
CA ASP A 43 11.96 8.35 9.16
C ASP A 43 12.70 7.33 10.05
N PRO A 44 13.63 6.55 9.48
CA PRO A 44 14.38 5.54 10.21
C PRO A 44 15.34 6.14 11.24
N GLY A 45 15.73 7.41 11.11
CA GLY A 45 16.63 8.07 12.07
C GLY A 45 15.98 8.33 13.42
N HIS A 46 14.65 8.50 13.45
CA HIS A 46 13.87 8.73 14.67
C HIS A 46 12.93 7.56 15.01
N ASP A 47 13.14 6.39 14.40
CA ASP A 47 12.30 5.20 14.55
C ASP A 47 10.80 5.45 14.25
N LYS A 48 10.48 6.43 13.40
CA LYS A 48 9.10 6.74 13.00
C LYS A 48 8.83 6.10 11.65
N LEU A 49 8.15 4.95 11.69
CA LEU A 49 7.90 4.13 10.52
C LEU A 49 6.42 3.68 10.56
N SER A 50 5.65 4.01 9.53
CA SER A 50 4.26 3.57 9.39
C SER A 50 3.84 3.56 7.93
N LEU A 51 3.11 2.52 7.54
CA LEU A 51 2.42 2.42 6.25
C LEU A 51 1.04 1.80 6.47
N VAL A 52 0.00 2.59 6.31
CA VAL A 52 -1.39 2.13 6.36
C VAL A 52 -2.04 2.39 5.00
N LEU A 53 -2.39 1.30 4.34
CA LEU A 53 -3.10 1.32 3.07
C LEU A 53 -4.53 0.84 3.26
N ARG A 54 -5.45 1.41 2.50
CA ARG A 54 -6.83 0.95 2.44
C ARG A 54 -7.28 0.84 1.00
N MET A 55 -7.58 -0.39 0.60
CA MET A 55 -8.09 -0.73 -0.71
C MET A 55 -9.58 -1.01 -0.59
N THR A 56 -10.42 -0.34 -1.38
CA THR A 56 -11.86 -0.60 -1.38
C THR A 56 -12.26 -1.59 -2.44
N ARG A 57 -11.60 -1.59 -3.61
CA ARG A 57 -11.87 -2.51 -4.72
C ARG A 57 -10.70 -2.62 -5.70
N GLY A 58 -10.78 -3.60 -6.59
CA GLY A 58 -9.86 -3.83 -7.71
C GLY A 58 -8.80 -4.87 -7.41
N THR A 59 -7.60 -4.69 -7.96
CA THR A 59 -6.44 -5.54 -7.69
C THR A 59 -5.20 -4.74 -7.29
N LEU A 60 -4.42 -5.32 -6.38
CA LEU A 60 -3.16 -4.79 -5.87
C LEU A 60 -2.13 -5.91 -5.81
N ASN A 61 -0.99 -5.70 -6.45
CA ASN A 61 0.23 -6.46 -6.22
C ASN A 61 1.14 -5.65 -5.30
N PHE A 62 1.51 -6.19 -4.14
CA PHE A 62 2.26 -5.48 -3.11
C PHE A 62 3.57 -6.20 -2.78
N ILE A 63 4.68 -5.46 -2.81
CA ILE A 63 6.01 -5.94 -2.42
C ILE A 63 6.53 -5.00 -1.32
N SER A 64 6.68 -5.54 -0.12
CA SER A 64 7.08 -4.75 1.06
C SER A 64 8.50 -4.19 0.96
N GLY A 65 8.67 -2.93 1.35
CA GLY A 65 9.94 -2.24 1.48
C GLY A 65 10.59 -2.36 2.87
N LEU A 66 11.35 -1.33 3.23
CA LEU A 66 12.18 -1.27 4.43
C LEU A 66 11.37 -1.20 5.72
N ILE A 67 10.19 -0.58 5.74
CA ILE A 67 9.38 -0.50 6.97
C ILE A 67 9.02 -1.91 7.45
N ALA A 68 8.67 -2.85 6.57
CA ALA A 68 8.37 -4.23 6.99
C ALA A 68 9.56 -4.97 7.61
N LYS A 69 10.79 -4.57 7.29
CA LYS A 69 12.02 -5.13 7.87
C LYS A 69 12.38 -4.47 9.20
N LEU A 70 12.24 -3.14 9.26
CA LEU A 70 12.63 -2.34 10.42
C LEU A 70 11.58 -2.35 11.53
N ARG A 71 10.29 -2.38 11.15
CA ARG A 71 9.12 -2.33 12.03
C ARG A 71 7.97 -3.18 11.44
N PRO A 72 8.04 -4.52 11.54
CA PRO A 72 7.09 -5.45 10.89
C PRO A 72 5.62 -5.26 11.28
N GLU A 73 5.34 -4.66 12.44
CA GLU A 73 4.00 -4.37 12.93
C GLU A 73 3.39 -3.08 12.36
N ALA A 74 4.18 -2.25 11.68
CA ALA A 74 3.76 -0.93 11.20
C ALA A 74 3.39 -0.88 9.72
N GLN A 75 3.24 -2.03 9.07
CA GLN A 75 2.67 -2.11 7.73
C GLN A 75 1.35 -2.87 7.75
N VAL A 76 0.29 -2.20 7.29
CA VAL A 76 -1.06 -2.76 7.27
C VAL A 76 -1.76 -2.41 5.97
N VAL A 77 -2.42 -3.40 5.36
CA VAL A 77 -3.32 -3.21 4.22
C VAL A 77 -4.74 -3.61 4.65
N ARG A 78 -5.66 -2.66 4.60
CA ARG A 78 -7.07 -2.85 4.91
C ARG A 78 -7.86 -3.08 3.62
N THR A 79 -8.74 -4.07 3.63
CA THR A 79 -9.69 -4.38 2.56
C THR A 79 -11.11 -4.40 3.16
N PRO A 80 -12.18 -4.43 2.34
CA PRO A 80 -13.54 -4.51 2.87
C PRO A 80 -13.78 -5.78 3.70
N THR A 81 -13.06 -6.86 3.37
CA THR A 81 -13.22 -8.19 3.96
C THR A 81 -12.26 -8.47 5.11
N GLY A 82 -11.27 -7.60 5.38
CA GLY A 82 -10.31 -7.86 6.45
C GLY A 82 -9.10 -6.93 6.47
N THR A 83 -8.11 -7.33 7.27
CA THR A 83 -6.87 -6.59 7.44
C THR A 83 -5.68 -7.54 7.28
N ILE A 84 -4.72 -7.12 6.45
CA ILE A 84 -3.48 -7.84 6.16
C ILE A 84 -2.35 -7.11 6.90
N GLY A 85 -1.76 -7.75 7.90
CA GLY A 85 -0.52 -7.29 8.52
C GLY A 85 0.68 -7.76 7.69
N VAL A 86 1.59 -6.86 7.32
CA VAL A 86 2.69 -7.17 6.41
C VAL A 86 4.01 -7.27 7.16
N ARG A 87 4.58 -8.48 7.22
CA ARG A 87 5.84 -8.78 7.91
C ARG A 87 6.91 -9.28 6.93
N GLY A 88 7.15 -8.53 5.85
CA GLY A 88 8.14 -8.86 4.82
C GLY A 88 7.59 -9.83 3.78
N THR A 89 6.59 -9.40 3.02
CA THR A 89 5.82 -10.29 2.13
C THR A 89 5.59 -9.65 0.76
N HIS A 90 5.58 -10.52 -0.25
CA HIS A 90 5.02 -10.23 -1.57
C HIS A 90 3.65 -10.93 -1.65
N PHE A 91 2.58 -10.18 -1.88
CA PHE A 91 1.24 -10.74 -2.00
C PHE A 91 0.39 -10.01 -3.04
N LEU A 92 -0.66 -10.70 -3.48
CA LEU A 92 -1.71 -10.13 -4.32
C LEU A 92 -3.00 -10.01 -3.51
N VAL A 93 -3.71 -8.91 -3.72
CA VAL A 93 -5.06 -8.69 -3.19
C VAL A 93 -6.00 -8.46 -4.36
N LYS A 94 -7.15 -9.12 -4.29
CA LYS A 94 -8.33 -8.80 -5.10
C LYS A 94 -9.47 -8.48 -4.14
N ALA A 95 -10.07 -7.31 -4.30
CA ALA A 95 -11.27 -6.92 -3.60
C ALA A 95 -12.36 -6.66 -4.64
N GLU A 96 -13.48 -7.36 -4.50
CA GLU A 96 -14.67 -7.18 -5.32
C GLU A 96 -15.71 -6.43 -4.49
N ASP A 97 -16.54 -5.63 -5.17
CA ASP A 97 -17.66 -4.91 -4.56
C ASP A 97 -18.73 -5.89 -4.05
#